data_AF-A0A9X2VGE9-F1
#
_entry.id   AF-A0A9X2VGE9-F1
#
_cell.length_a   1.000
_cell.length_b   1.000
_cell.length_c   1.000
_cell.angle_alpha   90.00
_cell.angle_beta   90.00
_cell.angle_gamma   90.00
#
_symmetry.space_group_name_H-M   'P 1'
#
loop_
_entity.id
_entity.type
_entity.pdbx_description
1 polymer ?
#
loop_
_entity_poly.entity_id
_entity_poly.type
_entity_poly.pdbx_seq_one_letter_code
_entity_poly.pdbx_strand_id
1 'polypeptide(L)' 'MDFLGAVATLACLPVSLAVFAWFAARARRQGGGHSLMAPFEDMWDPGSHRTHIEVQVRHDRRAPAPAPGDPPPP' A
#
# COMPACT_ATOMS: atom_id res chain seq x y z
N MET A 1 3.03 -33.86 -27.39
CA MET A 1 2.37 -32.60 -26.96
C MET A 1 2.31 -32.51 -25.42
N ASP A 2 2.97 -33.44 -24.73
CA ASP A 2 2.68 -33.79 -23.33
C ASP A 2 3.60 -33.07 -22.35
N PHE A 3 4.85 -32.83 -22.76
CA PHE A 3 5.81 -32.07 -21.96
C PHE A 3 5.37 -30.62 -21.75
N LEU A 4 4.94 -29.94 -22.83
CA LEU A 4 4.47 -28.56 -22.75
C LEU A 4 3.21 -28.43 -21.88
N GLY A 5 2.29 -29.41 -21.98
CA GLY A 5 1.09 -29.48 -21.14
C GLY A 5 1.41 -29.75 -19.67
N ALA A 6 2.36 -30.63 -19.37
CA ALA A 6 2.82 -30.89 -18.00
C ALA A 6 3.49 -29.66 -17.38
N VAL A 7 4.33 -28.97 -18.14
CA VAL A 7 4.96 -27.71 -17.71
C VAL A 7 3.93 -26.62 -17.47
N ALA A 8 2.96 -26.44 -18.37
CA ALA A 8 1.89 -25.46 -18.20
C ALA A 8 1.03 -25.75 -16.96
N THR A 9 0.69 -27.02 -16.71
CA THR A 9 -0.09 -27.42 -15.54
C THR A 9 0.66 -27.15 -14.25
N LEU A 10 1.94 -27.52 -14.18
CA LEU A 10 2.78 -27.29 -12.99
C LEU A 10 3.04 -25.80 -12.75
N ALA A 11 3.20 -25.02 -13.82
CA ALA A 11 3.48 -23.59 -13.75
C ALA A 11 2.24 -22.73 -13.50
N CYS A 12 1.03 -23.22 -13.81
CA CYS A 12 -0.20 -22.43 -13.74
C CYS A 12 -0.42 -21.81 -12.35
N LEU A 13 -0.34 -22.62 -11.30
CA LEU A 13 -0.54 -22.17 -9.92
C LEU A 13 0.53 -21.18 -9.44
N PRO A 14 1.86 -21.48 -9.51
CA PRO A 14 2.88 -20.55 -9.05
C PRO A 14 2.91 -19.26 -9.88
N VAL A 15 2.66 -19.32 -11.19
CA VAL A 15 2.56 -18.11 -12.03
C VAL A 15 1.38 -17.24 -11.60
N SER A 16 0.21 -17.85 -11.38
CA SER A 16 -0.97 -17.11 -10.91
C SER A 16 -0.73 -16.43 -9.57
N LEU A 17 -0.11 -17.13 -8.61
CA LEU A 17 0.23 -16.58 -7.31
C LEU A 17 1.30 -15.48 -7.41
N ALA A 18 2.30 -15.65 -8.28
CA ALA A 18 3.34 -14.65 -8.51
C ALA A 18 2.75 -13.37 -9.13
N VAL A 19 1.85 -13.50 -10.11
CA VAL A 19 1.13 -12.37 -10.71
C VAL A 19 0.27 -11.66 -9.66
N PHE A 20 -0.48 -12.40 -8.85
CA PHE A 20 -1.29 -11.81 -7.78
C PHE A 20 -0.44 -11.08 -6.74
N ALA A 21 0.63 -11.72 -6.26
CA ALA A 21 1.55 -11.12 -5.30
C ALA A 21 2.24 -9.87 -5.85
N TRP A 22 2.67 -9.91 -7.11
CA TRP A 22 3.23 -8.76 -7.81
C TRP A 22 2.21 -7.62 -7.93
N PHE A 23 0.97 -7.94 -8.32
CA PHE A 23 -0.11 -6.96 -8.42
C PHE A 23 -0.41 -6.32 -7.06
N ALA A 24 -0.54 -7.12 -6.00
CA ALA A 24 -0.74 -6.64 -4.63
C ALA A 24 0.43 -5.76 -4.16
N ALA A 25 1.68 -6.18 -4.42
CA ALA A 25 2.87 -5.40 -4.09
C ALA A 25 2.94 -4.09 -4.90
N ARG A 26 2.59 -4.13 -6.19
CA ARG A 26 2.52 -2.95 -7.05
C ARG A 26 1.42 -1.99 -6.61
N ALA A 27 0.25 -2.48 -6.22
CA ALA A 27 -0.83 -1.67 -5.65
C ALA A 27 -0.38 -0.97 -4.36
N ARG A 28 0.35 -1.67 -3.48
CA ARG A 28 0.92 -1.09 -2.26
C ARG A 28 1.99 -0.03 -2.56
N ARG A 29 2.88 -0.28 -3.53
CA ARG A 29 3.99 0.63 -3.89
C ARG A 29 3.57 1.89 -4.64
N GLN A 30 2.45 1.87 -5.36
CA GLN A 30 1.92 3.05 -6.05
C GLN A 30 1.13 4.01 -5.14
N GLY A 31 1.19 3.83 -3.81
CA GLY A 31 0.42 4.66 -2.86
C GLY A 31 -1.09 4.35 -2.84
N GLY A 32 -1.56 3.44 -3.69
CA GLY A 32 -2.97 3.03 -3.80
C GLY A 32 -3.42 1.99 -2.77
N GLY A 33 -2.54 1.53 -1.89
CA GLY A 33 -2.90 0.61 -0.80
C GLY A 33 -3.90 1.19 0.21
N HIS A 34 -4.07 2.52 0.23
CA HIS A 34 -5.13 3.20 0.97
C HIS A 34 -6.44 3.32 0.18
N SER A 35 -6.40 3.15 -1.15
CA SER A 35 -7.49 3.54 -2.06
C SER A 35 -8.39 2.40 -2.53
N LEU A 36 -8.13 1.13 -2.17
CA LEU A 36 -9.06 0.02 -2.45
C LEU A 36 -10.01 -0.27 -1.28
N MET A 37 -9.61 0.08 -0.05
CA MET A 37 -10.49 0.07 1.12
C MET A 37 -11.20 1.41 1.31
N ALA A 38 -10.61 2.55 0.91
CA ALA A 38 -11.27 3.85 1.03
C ALA A 38 -12.69 3.91 0.40
N PRO A 39 -12.97 3.36 -0.80
CA PRO A 39 -14.34 3.33 -1.33
C PRO A 39 -15.27 2.38 -0.57
N PHE A 40 -14.72 1.30 0.01
CA PHE A 40 -15.47 0.34 0.82
C PHE A 40 -15.80 0.90 2.21
N GLU A 41 -14.87 1.62 2.82
CA GLU A 41 -15.05 2.35 4.07
C GLU A 41 -16.00 3.53 3.88
N ASP A 42 -15.96 4.25 2.75
CA ASP A 42 -16.92 5.33 2.46
C ASP A 42 -18.37 4.83 2.26
N MET A 43 -18.53 3.58 1.80
CA MET A 43 -19.86 2.95 1.66
C MET A 43 -20.48 2.58 3.02
N TRP A 44 -19.68 2.33 4.06
CA TRP A 44 -20.15 1.85 5.36
C TRP A 44 -19.99 2.89 6.50
N ASP A 45 -19.02 3.80 6.38
CA ASP A 45 -18.73 4.89 7.31
C ASP A 45 -18.27 6.17 6.57
N PRO A 46 -19.23 7.01 6.11
CA PRO A 46 -18.94 8.23 5.36
C PRO A 46 -18.21 9.32 6.19
N GLY A 47 -17.99 9.10 7.50
CA GLY A 47 -17.26 10.02 8.37
C GLY A 47 -15.73 9.83 8.38
N SER A 48 -15.23 8.69 7.90
CA SER A 48 -13.81 8.32 7.99
C SER A 48 -12.87 9.18 7.12
N HIS A 49 -13.42 9.84 6.10
CA HIS A 49 -12.69 10.73 5.19
C HIS A 49 -11.94 11.85 5.92
N ARG A 50 -12.47 12.35 7.03
CA ARG A 50 -11.89 13.49 7.76
C ARG A 50 -10.63 13.11 8.53
N THR A 51 -10.57 11.89 9.06
CA THR A 51 -9.44 11.37 9.82
C THR A 51 -8.25 11.04 8.91
N HIS A 52 -8.51 10.63 7.67
CA HIS A 52 -7.47 10.28 6.71
C HIS A 52 -6.59 11.49 6.32
N ILE A 53 -7.21 12.68 6.17
CA ILE A 53 -6.51 13.93 5.84
C ILE A 53 -5.55 14.34 6.97
N GLU A 54 -5.94 14.17 8.23
CA GLU A 54 -5.11 14.58 9.37
C GLU A 54 -3.86 13.70 9.53
N VAL A 55 -3.95 12.41 9.20
CA VAL A 55 -2.80 11.49 9.23
C VAL A 55 -1.80 11.79 8.11
N GLN A 56 -2.27 12.09 6.90
CA GLN A 56 -1.40 12.51 5.79
C GLN A 56 -0.67 13.81 6.10
N VAL A 57 -1.36 14.81 6.66
CA VAL A 57 -0.75 16.08 7.08
C VAL A 57 0.30 15.88 8.17
N ARG A 58 0.12 14.90 9.05
CA ARG A 58 1.10 14.58 10.10
C ARG A 58 2.31 13.81 9.57
N HIS A 59 2.13 12.98 8.55
CA HIS A 59 3.22 12.28 7.88
C HIS A 59 4.07 13.23 7.00
N ASP A 60 3.45 14.24 6.40
CA ASP A 60 4.13 15.22 5.53
C ASP A 60 4.82 16.35 6.32
N ARG A 61 4.57 16.44 7.64
CA ARG A 61 5.41 17.25 8.53
C ARG A 61 6.78 16.61 8.68
N ARG A 62 7.74 17.09 7.88
CA ARG A 62 9.17 17.09 8.26
C ARG A 62 9.30 17.54 9.71
N ALA A 63 10.21 16.89 10.45
CA ALA A 63 10.39 17.01 11.88
C ALA A 63 10.10 18.43 12.40
N PRO A 64 9.32 18.56 13.50
CA PRO A 64 9.03 19.88 14.07
C PRO A 64 10.34 20.65 14.26
N ALA A 65 10.33 21.93 13.89
CA ALA A 65 11.49 22.80 14.07
C ALA A 65 11.96 22.69 15.53
N PRO A 66 13.29 22.62 15.77
CA PRO A 66 13.83 22.45 17.11
C PRO A 66 13.24 23.49 18.06
N ALA A 67 12.90 23.07 19.26
CA ALA A 67 12.38 23.99 20.26
C ALA A 67 13.50 24.96 20.68
N PRO A 68 13.17 26.21 21.06
CA PRO A 68 14.17 27.13 21.59
C PRO A 68 14.81 26.52 22.84
N GLY A 69 16.09 26.10 22.73
CA GLY A 69 16.83 25.43 23.79
C GLY A 69 17.39 24.05 23.44
N ASP A 70 17.04 23.47 22.28
CA ASP A 70 17.61 22.19 21.86
C ASP A 70 19.11 22.33 21.53
N PRO A 71 19.95 21.37 21.97
CA PRO A 71 21.37 21.37 21.64
C PRO A 71 21.59 21.13 20.13
N PRO A 72 22.65 21.70 19.53
CA PRO A 72 22.94 21.47 18.12
C PRO A 72 23.21 19.98 17.86
N PRO A 73 22.79 19.45 16.70
CA PRO A 73 23.11 18.06 16.33
C PRO A 73 24.63 17.86 16.20
N PRO A 74 25.14 16.65 16.45
CA PRO A 74 26.57 16.33 16.44
C PRO A 74 27.23 16.50 15.07
#